data_AF-A0A2V7TVL3-F1
#
_entry.id   AF-A0A2V7TVL3-F1
#
_cell.length_a   1.000
_cell.length_b   1.000
_cell.length_c   1.000
_cell.angle_alpha   90.00
_cell.angle_beta   90.00
_cell.angle_gamma   90.00
#
_symmetry.space_group_name_H-M   'P 1'
#
loop_
_entity.id
_entity.type
_entity.pdbx_description
1 polymer ?
#
loop_
_entity_poly.entity_id
_entity_poly.type
_entity_poly.pdbx_seq_one_letter_code
_entity_poly.pdbx_strand_id
1 'polypeptide(L)'
;MSVVSAAAPLAGVRRPALDPGRAFVNPTFDYLVIGGGLSIVVLGALQSGAFPSLAQLLAKNLWFIVFVANSAHFAASTVRLYTKPGALRDFRFLALGLPFLAFAALAAAITAPSLLGRHLVSLYLTWSPYHYAAQAYGIAVLYCHRSSARWDATGRRLLRLSCLLPFLYTFFSLPGAGFSWLMPEAVRTQPAMAAAVTALAGILRVASFAAPVALFFRQQTGGRAALPLISLLAVVSNAIWLVPFGYQIPLVMITVTVFHGLQYLAIVMIVHVKERTRAGNVAAWRPAAAFYGACLVLAYLLFHLWPKAYVLAGFSYAQSYLLIVSVINVHHFIVDAYIWRLRRDPSYAAVAGSASP
;
A
#
# COMPACT_ATOMS: atom_id res chain seq x y z
N MET A 1 -53.22 -21.16 31.07
CA MET A 1 -51.93 -20.65 31.53
C MET A 1 -50.85 -21.16 30.58
N SER A 2 -50.27 -20.28 29.76
CA SER A 2 -49.08 -20.58 28.94
C SER A 2 -48.20 -19.34 29.02
N VAL A 3 -46.99 -19.53 29.54
CA VAL A 3 -46.07 -18.48 29.98
C VAL A 3 -45.30 -17.96 28.77
N VAL A 4 -45.53 -16.69 28.42
CA VAL A 4 -44.72 -15.95 27.46
C VAL A 4 -43.36 -15.68 28.11
N SER A 5 -42.33 -16.42 27.70
CA SER A 5 -40.95 -16.14 28.07
C SER A 5 -40.46 -14.94 27.27
N ALA A 6 -40.51 -13.76 27.90
CA ALA A 6 -39.85 -12.56 27.40
C ALA A 6 -38.34 -12.73 27.60
N ALA A 7 -37.61 -13.01 26.52
CA ALA A 7 -36.16 -12.95 26.51
C ALA A 7 -35.74 -11.50 26.81
N ALA A 8 -35.17 -11.28 27.99
CA ALA A 8 -34.61 -10.00 28.39
C ALA A 8 -33.51 -9.58 27.37
N PRO A 9 -33.45 -8.30 26.98
CA PRO A 9 -32.35 -7.82 26.17
C PRO A 9 -31.06 -7.99 26.98
N LEU A 10 -30.14 -8.81 26.47
CA LEU A 10 -28.80 -8.95 27.02
C LEU A 10 -28.22 -7.53 27.22
N ALA A 11 -28.10 -7.15 28.50
CA ALA A 11 -27.56 -5.88 28.92
C ALA A 11 -26.24 -5.63 28.17
N GLY A 12 -26.16 -4.45 27.54
CA GLY A 12 -25.06 -4.08 26.67
C GLY A 12 -23.72 -4.26 27.37
N VAL A 13 -23.00 -5.32 26.99
CA VAL A 13 -21.61 -5.52 27.37
C VAL A 13 -20.89 -4.21 27.03
N ARG A 14 -20.39 -3.51 28.05
CA ARG A 14 -19.59 -2.29 27.88
C ARG A 14 -18.46 -2.67 26.92
N ARG A 15 -18.49 -2.08 25.72
CA ARG A 15 -17.42 -2.30 24.74
C ARG A 15 -16.10 -1.87 25.40
N PRO A 16 -15.01 -2.63 25.22
CA PRO A 16 -13.71 -2.21 25.73
C PRO A 16 -13.40 -0.80 25.21
N ALA A 17 -12.79 0.04 26.06
CA ALA A 17 -12.42 1.40 25.72
C ALA A 17 -11.42 1.49 24.55
N LEU A 18 -10.76 0.38 24.24
CA LEU A 18 -9.85 0.19 23.12
C LEU A 18 -10.24 -1.09 22.37
N ASP A 19 -10.59 -0.96 21.09
CA ASP A 19 -10.79 -2.10 20.19
C ASP A 19 -9.44 -2.46 19.55
N PRO A 20 -8.81 -3.61 19.88
CA PRO A 20 -7.58 -4.03 19.23
C PRO A 20 -7.79 -4.36 17.74
N GLY A 21 -9.03 -4.52 17.29
CA GLY A 21 -9.35 -4.99 15.97
C GLY A 21 -9.26 -6.50 15.85
N ARG A 22 -10.14 -7.08 15.04
CA ARG A 22 -10.18 -8.51 14.83
C ARG A 22 -9.11 -8.92 13.81
N ALA A 23 -8.17 -9.80 14.19
CA ALA A 23 -7.03 -10.21 13.34
C ALA A 23 -7.41 -11.22 12.22
N PHE A 24 -6.86 -11.09 11.01
CA PHE A 24 -7.03 -12.03 9.91
C PHE A 24 -6.32 -13.36 10.12
N VAL A 25 -5.09 -13.33 10.64
CA VAL A 25 -4.28 -14.52 10.91
C VAL A 25 -4.13 -14.70 12.41
N ASN A 26 -3.45 -13.78 13.07
CA ASN A 26 -3.34 -13.67 14.52
C ASN A 26 -2.88 -12.25 14.89
N PRO A 27 -3.11 -11.77 16.13
CA PRO A 27 -2.79 -10.39 16.50
C PRO A 27 -1.33 -9.99 16.22
N THR A 28 -0.36 -10.86 16.52
CA THR A 28 1.06 -10.57 16.32
C THR A 28 1.40 -10.35 14.85
N PHE A 29 1.00 -11.28 13.98
CA PHE A 29 1.22 -11.16 12.53
C PHE A 29 0.54 -9.92 11.96
N ASP A 30 -0.72 -9.71 12.32
CA ASP A 30 -1.52 -8.61 11.84
C ASP A 30 -0.92 -7.25 12.25
N TYR A 31 -0.52 -7.07 13.51
CA TYR A 31 0.07 -5.80 13.96
C TYR A 31 1.48 -5.57 13.39
N LEU A 32 2.33 -6.59 13.38
CA LEU A 32 3.71 -6.45 12.91
C LEU A 32 3.80 -6.28 11.40
N VAL A 33 3.03 -7.07 10.64
CA VAL A 33 3.10 -7.09 9.17
C VAL A 33 2.04 -6.18 8.55
N ILE A 34 0.75 -6.46 8.76
CA ILE A 34 -0.34 -5.73 8.08
C ILE A 34 -0.49 -4.31 8.62
N GLY A 35 -0.41 -4.12 9.94
CA GLY A 35 -0.46 -2.82 10.59
C GLY A 35 0.81 -1.99 10.37
N GLY A 36 1.93 -2.62 10.04
CA GLY A 36 3.21 -1.96 9.80
C GLY A 36 4.09 -1.79 11.05
N GLY A 37 3.76 -2.41 12.18
CA GLY A 37 4.55 -2.27 13.42
C GLY A 37 6.02 -2.67 13.27
N LEU A 38 6.31 -3.75 12.55
CA LEU A 38 7.70 -4.19 12.31
C LEU A 38 8.48 -3.16 11.49
N SER A 39 7.81 -2.48 10.56
CA SER A 39 8.45 -1.44 9.74
C SER A 39 8.93 -0.27 10.59
N ILE A 40 8.13 0.15 11.58
CA ILE A 40 8.49 1.27 12.47
C ILE A 40 9.71 0.90 13.30
N VAL A 41 9.75 -0.32 13.85
CA VAL A 41 10.89 -0.81 14.65
C VAL A 41 12.16 -0.86 13.79
N VAL A 42 12.09 -1.46 12.59
CA VAL A 42 13.25 -1.58 11.71
C VAL A 42 13.73 -0.21 11.24
N LEU A 43 12.83 0.68 10.82
CA LEU A 43 13.19 2.02 10.37
C LEU A 43 13.77 2.87 11.51
N GLY A 44 13.20 2.79 12.71
CA GLY A 44 13.74 3.46 13.89
C GLY A 44 15.14 2.97 14.26
N ALA A 45 15.37 1.66 14.17
CA ALA A 45 16.69 1.05 14.40
C ALA A 45 17.73 1.47 13.34
N LEU A 46 17.33 1.58 12.07
CA LEU A 46 18.20 2.05 11.00
C LEU A 46 18.54 3.54 11.15
N GLN A 47 17.56 4.37 11.47
CA GLN A 47 17.74 5.81 11.59
C GLN A 47 18.55 6.21 12.83
N SER A 48 18.42 5.47 13.93
CA SER A 48 19.17 5.77 15.15
C SER A 48 20.67 5.50 15.01
N GLY A 49 21.08 4.71 14.03
CA GLY A 49 22.46 4.23 13.89
C GLY A 49 22.89 3.26 15.00
N ALA A 50 21.99 2.89 15.91
CA ALA A 50 22.32 2.03 17.06
C ALA A 50 22.64 0.58 16.66
N PHE A 51 22.23 0.15 15.47
CA PHE A 51 22.39 -1.23 14.98
C PHE A 51 23.09 -1.27 13.61
N PRO A 52 24.40 -0.92 13.52
CA PRO A 52 25.12 -0.91 12.26
C PRO A 52 25.19 -2.30 11.60
N SER A 53 25.23 -3.38 12.38
CA SER A 53 25.18 -4.75 11.89
C SER A 53 23.87 -5.08 11.18
N LEU A 54 22.74 -4.54 11.65
CA LEU A 54 21.44 -4.68 10.99
C LEU A 54 21.43 -3.95 9.65
N ALA A 55 21.94 -2.72 9.61
CA ALA A 55 22.04 -1.95 8.36
C ALA A 55 22.91 -2.68 7.32
N GLN A 56 24.06 -3.22 7.74
CA GLN A 56 24.93 -4.01 6.88
C GLN A 56 24.27 -5.31 6.40
N LEU A 57 23.56 -6.01 7.30
CA LEU A 57 22.83 -7.24 6.95
C LEU A 57 21.75 -6.95 5.90
N LEU A 58 20.95 -5.89 6.09
CA LEU A 58 19.92 -5.48 5.13
C LEU A 58 20.54 -5.04 3.80
N ALA A 59 21.61 -4.25 3.83
CA ALA A 59 22.30 -3.82 2.62
C ALA A 59 22.88 -5.01 1.83
N LYS A 60 23.54 -5.95 2.52
CA LYS A 60 24.13 -7.16 1.92
C LYS A 60 23.08 -8.06 1.26
N ASN A 61 21.88 -8.14 1.84
CA ASN A 61 20.79 -8.99 1.35
C ASN A 61 19.70 -8.22 0.60
N LEU A 62 19.94 -6.94 0.28
CA LEU A 62 18.92 -6.03 -0.22
C LEU A 62 18.26 -6.54 -1.50
N TRP A 63 19.06 -7.07 -2.42
CA TRP A 63 18.56 -7.68 -3.66
C TRP A 63 17.55 -8.79 -3.36
N PHE A 64 17.88 -9.71 -2.45
CA PHE A 64 17.03 -10.85 -2.12
C PHE A 64 15.74 -10.38 -1.44
N ILE A 65 15.86 -9.46 -0.47
CA ILE A 65 14.71 -8.88 0.25
C ILE A 65 13.77 -8.17 -0.74
N VAL A 66 14.32 -7.32 -1.61
CA VAL A 66 13.55 -6.62 -2.65
C VAL A 66 12.91 -7.61 -3.62
N PHE A 67 13.59 -8.69 -3.97
CA PHE A 67 13.04 -9.72 -4.86
C PHE A 67 11.85 -10.45 -4.22
N VAL A 68 12.03 -11.00 -3.02
CA VAL A 68 11.01 -11.84 -2.37
C VAL A 68 9.84 -11.04 -1.78
N ALA A 69 10.05 -9.77 -1.42
CA ALA A 69 8.99 -8.92 -0.89
C ALA A 69 8.44 -7.96 -1.96
N ASN A 70 9.25 -6.99 -2.38
CA ASN A 70 8.75 -5.87 -3.19
C ASN A 70 8.44 -6.28 -4.65
N SER A 71 9.33 -7.05 -5.27
CA SER A 71 9.15 -7.50 -6.67
C SER A 71 8.02 -8.53 -6.77
N ALA A 72 7.95 -9.46 -5.81
CA ALA A 72 6.82 -10.38 -5.68
C ALA A 72 5.49 -9.65 -5.45
N HIS A 73 5.49 -8.57 -4.67
CA HIS A 73 4.31 -7.71 -4.47
C HIS A 73 3.82 -7.09 -5.78
N PHE A 74 4.70 -6.48 -6.58
CA PHE A 74 4.31 -5.93 -7.87
C PHE A 74 3.74 -7.00 -8.81
N ALA A 75 4.36 -8.18 -8.83
CA ALA A 75 3.88 -9.32 -9.60
C ALA A 75 2.51 -9.81 -9.10
N ALA A 76 2.24 -9.76 -7.79
CA ALA A 76 1.01 -10.27 -7.18
C ALA A 76 -0.26 -9.60 -7.71
N SER A 77 -0.23 -8.30 -8.02
CA SER A 77 -1.37 -7.61 -8.65
C SER A 77 -1.69 -8.19 -10.02
N THR A 78 -0.67 -8.45 -10.82
CA THR A 78 -0.81 -9.06 -12.14
C THR A 78 -1.28 -10.49 -12.01
N VAL A 79 -0.62 -11.33 -11.20
CA VAL A 79 -1.06 -12.71 -10.96
C VAL A 79 -2.51 -12.75 -10.47
N ARG A 80 -2.90 -11.83 -9.57
CA ARG A 80 -4.27 -11.71 -9.08
C ARG A 80 -5.26 -11.32 -10.18
N LEU A 81 -4.92 -10.35 -11.04
CA LEU A 81 -5.75 -9.95 -12.18
C LEU A 81 -6.06 -11.16 -13.07
N TYR A 82 -5.02 -11.91 -13.47
CA TYR A 82 -5.16 -13.00 -14.43
C TYR A 82 -5.73 -14.28 -13.83
N THR A 83 -5.59 -14.51 -12.51
CA THR A 83 -6.17 -15.68 -11.84
C THR A 83 -7.62 -15.47 -11.38
N LYS A 84 -8.16 -14.25 -11.48
CA LYS A 84 -9.56 -13.96 -11.17
C LYS A 84 -10.47 -14.50 -12.30
N PRO A 85 -11.50 -15.32 -11.97
CA PRO A 85 -12.45 -15.81 -12.96
C PRO A 85 -13.13 -14.66 -13.71
N GLY A 86 -13.21 -14.76 -15.03
CA GLY A 86 -13.84 -13.73 -15.87
C GLY A 86 -13.02 -12.44 -16.05
N ALA A 87 -11.77 -12.36 -15.55
CA ALA A 87 -10.96 -11.15 -15.64
C ALA A 87 -10.74 -10.65 -17.08
N LEU A 88 -10.51 -11.57 -18.02
CA LEU A 88 -10.39 -11.22 -19.44
C LEU A 88 -11.69 -10.70 -20.05
N ARG A 89 -12.85 -10.93 -19.44
CA ARG A 89 -14.12 -10.36 -19.90
C ARG A 89 -14.37 -9.01 -19.23
N ASP A 90 -14.23 -8.96 -17.92
CA ASP A 90 -14.65 -7.82 -17.09
C ASP A 90 -13.58 -6.70 -17.07
N PHE A 91 -12.31 -7.04 -17.34
CA PHE A 91 -11.17 -6.13 -17.29
C PHE A 91 -10.30 -6.22 -18.56
N ARG A 92 -10.91 -6.38 -19.75
CA ARG A 92 -10.23 -6.52 -21.05
C ARG A 92 -9.09 -5.52 -21.26
N PHE A 93 -9.37 -4.23 -21.05
CA PHE A 93 -8.35 -3.20 -21.22
C PHE A 93 -7.20 -3.36 -20.22
N LEU A 94 -7.48 -3.65 -18.95
CA LEU A 94 -6.42 -3.81 -17.96
C LEU A 94 -5.57 -5.06 -18.20
N ALA A 95 -6.20 -6.16 -18.60
CA ALA A 95 -5.48 -7.40 -18.85
C ALA A 95 -4.70 -7.32 -20.17
N LEU A 96 -5.27 -6.78 -21.24
CA LEU A 96 -4.65 -6.83 -22.56
C LEU A 96 -4.09 -5.48 -23.01
N GLY A 97 -4.88 -4.41 -22.96
CA GLY A 97 -4.50 -3.10 -23.50
C GLY A 97 -3.43 -2.37 -22.67
N LEU A 98 -3.55 -2.39 -21.34
CA LEU A 98 -2.67 -1.66 -20.44
C LEU A 98 -1.22 -2.17 -20.49
N PRO A 99 -0.93 -3.49 -20.55
CA PRO A 99 0.43 -3.97 -20.78
C PRO A 99 1.06 -3.47 -22.09
N PHE A 100 0.30 -3.43 -23.19
CA PHE A 100 0.83 -2.88 -24.45
C PHE A 100 1.09 -1.37 -24.36
N LEU A 101 0.19 -0.62 -23.71
CA LEU A 101 0.40 0.81 -23.48
C LEU A 101 1.62 1.06 -22.58
N ALA A 102 1.79 0.26 -21.53
CA ALA A 102 2.96 0.32 -20.66
C ALA A 102 4.24 0.02 -21.45
N PHE A 103 4.24 -1.02 -22.29
CA PHE A 103 5.37 -1.34 -23.15
C PHE A 103 5.70 -0.19 -24.13
N ALA A 104 4.70 0.39 -24.78
CA ALA A 104 4.89 1.53 -25.69
C ALA A 104 5.43 2.77 -24.95
N ALA A 105 4.91 3.06 -23.76
CA ALA A 105 5.39 4.16 -22.92
C ALA A 105 6.85 3.94 -22.49
N LEU A 106 7.22 2.71 -22.13
CA LEU A 106 8.61 2.37 -21.82
C LEU A 106 9.52 2.54 -23.04
N ALA A 107 9.11 2.02 -24.20
CA ALA A 107 9.87 2.14 -25.44
C ALA A 107 10.12 3.61 -25.80
N ALA A 108 9.11 4.47 -25.72
CA ALA A 108 9.27 5.90 -25.95
C ALA A 108 10.15 6.58 -24.88
N ALA A 109 10.00 6.20 -23.60
CA ALA A 109 10.78 6.75 -22.51
C ALA A 109 12.27 6.38 -22.58
N ILE A 110 12.60 5.17 -23.04
CA ILE A 110 13.98 4.71 -23.11
C ILE A 110 14.73 5.25 -24.33
N THR A 111 14.04 5.48 -25.44
CA THR A 111 14.63 6.11 -26.64
C THR A 111 14.77 7.62 -26.50
N ALA A 112 13.93 8.27 -25.69
CA ALA A 112 13.97 9.70 -25.42
C ALA A 112 14.04 10.01 -23.91
N PRO A 113 15.16 9.66 -23.22
CA PRO A 113 15.24 9.73 -21.76
C PRO A 113 15.11 11.15 -21.20
N SER A 114 15.66 12.15 -21.88
CA SER A 114 15.60 13.56 -21.47
C SER A 114 14.21 14.16 -21.66
N LEU A 115 13.47 13.72 -22.67
CA LEU A 115 12.14 14.25 -23.00
C LEU A 115 11.04 13.50 -22.24
N LEU A 116 11.07 12.17 -22.24
CA LEU A 116 9.99 11.33 -21.74
C LEU A 116 10.41 10.51 -20.51
N GLY A 117 11.63 9.97 -20.49
CA GLY A 117 12.13 9.14 -19.39
C GLY A 117 12.08 9.83 -18.03
N ARG A 118 12.54 11.08 -17.95
CA ARG A 118 12.47 11.88 -16.71
C ARG A 118 11.02 12.01 -16.18
N HIS A 119 10.05 12.20 -17.08
CA HIS A 119 8.65 12.39 -16.68
C HIS A 119 8.00 11.08 -16.26
N LEU A 120 8.40 9.95 -16.82
CA LEU A 120 7.98 8.64 -16.35
C LEU A 120 8.48 8.37 -14.92
N VAL A 121 9.74 8.70 -14.63
CA VAL A 121 10.30 8.59 -13.27
C VAL A 121 9.60 9.54 -12.30
N SER A 122 9.40 10.82 -12.69
CA SER A 122 8.67 11.79 -11.86
C SER A 122 7.23 11.37 -11.61
N LEU A 123 6.53 10.81 -12.62
CA LEU A 123 5.18 10.27 -12.46
C LEU A 123 5.17 9.12 -11.46
N TYR A 124 6.08 8.16 -11.61
CA TYR A 124 6.25 7.07 -10.66
C TYR A 124 6.45 7.59 -9.23
N LEU A 125 7.45 8.44 -9.00
CA LEU A 125 7.76 8.98 -7.67
C LEU A 125 6.63 9.85 -7.09
N THR A 126 5.85 10.51 -7.95
CA THR A 126 4.67 11.29 -7.53
C THR A 126 3.53 10.37 -7.09
N TRP A 127 3.35 9.25 -7.79
CA TRP A 127 2.19 8.40 -7.58
C TRP A 127 2.40 7.35 -6.47
N SER A 128 3.65 6.96 -6.17
CA SER A 128 3.96 6.00 -5.11
C SER A 128 3.43 6.41 -3.73
N PRO A 129 3.66 7.63 -3.21
CA PRO A 129 3.14 8.02 -1.90
C PRO A 129 1.60 8.06 -1.86
N TYR A 130 0.96 8.44 -2.97
CA TYR A 130 -0.50 8.38 -3.09
C TYR A 130 -0.99 6.93 -3.03
N HIS A 131 -0.31 6.01 -3.70
CA HIS A 131 -0.63 4.60 -3.68
C HIS A 131 -0.49 4.02 -2.26
N TYR A 132 0.57 4.38 -1.52
CA TYR A 132 0.75 3.98 -0.12
C TYR A 132 -0.38 4.50 0.77
N ALA A 133 -0.77 5.76 0.60
CA ALA A 133 -1.92 6.36 1.29
C ALA A 133 -3.25 5.64 0.98
N ALA A 134 -3.47 5.28 -0.29
CA ALA A 134 -4.65 4.54 -0.71
C ALA A 134 -4.69 3.12 -0.12
N GLN A 135 -3.56 2.42 -0.05
CA GLN A 135 -3.43 1.12 0.59
C GLN A 135 -3.69 1.22 2.10
N ALA A 136 -3.08 2.19 2.79
CA ALA A 136 -3.30 2.42 4.22
C ALA A 136 -4.79 2.65 4.52
N TYR A 137 -5.47 3.43 3.68
CA TYR A 137 -6.92 3.61 3.78
C TYR A 137 -7.68 2.29 3.58
N GLY A 138 -7.33 1.50 2.56
CA GLY A 138 -7.94 0.20 2.28
C GLY A 138 -7.82 -0.78 3.44
N ILE A 139 -6.62 -0.90 4.01
CA ILE A 139 -6.33 -1.73 5.19
C ILE A 139 -7.12 -1.23 6.40
N ALA A 140 -7.08 0.08 6.68
CA ALA A 140 -7.77 0.65 7.83
C ALA A 140 -9.29 0.40 7.76
N VAL A 141 -9.90 0.61 6.59
CA VAL A 141 -11.33 0.34 6.33
C VAL A 141 -11.65 -1.16 6.46
N LEU A 142 -10.77 -2.03 5.98
CA LEU A 142 -10.96 -3.48 6.08
C LEU A 142 -11.07 -3.94 7.55
N TYR A 143 -10.18 -3.47 8.43
CA TYR A 143 -10.26 -3.77 9.87
C TYR A 143 -11.43 -3.08 10.56
N CYS A 144 -11.78 -1.86 10.14
CA CYS A 144 -12.98 -1.17 10.65
C CYS A 144 -14.24 -2.01 10.37
N HIS A 145 -14.39 -2.52 9.14
CA HIS A 145 -15.50 -3.40 8.75
C HIS A 145 -15.51 -4.72 9.52
N ARG A 146 -14.33 -5.29 9.80
CA ARG A 146 -14.22 -6.56 10.52
C ARG A 146 -14.56 -6.43 12.01
N SER A 147 -14.21 -5.31 12.62
CA SER A 147 -14.23 -5.14 14.08
C SER A 147 -15.47 -4.40 14.57
N SER A 148 -16.06 -3.53 13.73
CA SER A 148 -17.19 -2.70 14.11
C SER A 148 -18.28 -2.69 13.04
N ALA A 149 -19.54 -2.74 13.47
CA ALA A 149 -20.67 -2.55 12.57
C ALA A 149 -20.80 -1.07 12.20
N ARG A 150 -20.77 -0.80 10.89
CA ARG A 150 -21.19 0.43 10.19
C ARG A 150 -20.57 1.73 10.70
N TRP A 151 -19.44 2.08 10.11
CA TRP A 151 -18.93 3.45 10.08
C TRP A 151 -19.89 4.37 9.31
N ASP A 152 -19.98 5.63 9.73
CA ASP A 152 -20.72 6.66 9.00
C ASP A 152 -19.89 7.21 7.82
N ALA A 153 -20.53 8.01 6.96
CA ALA A 153 -19.85 8.60 5.80
C ALA A 153 -18.76 9.60 6.23
N THR A 154 -19.00 10.33 7.32
CA THR A 154 -18.06 11.33 7.84
C THR A 154 -16.79 10.69 8.38
N GLY A 155 -16.91 9.65 9.22
CA GLY A 155 -15.75 8.90 9.73
C GLY A 155 -14.92 8.30 8.62
N ARG A 156 -15.55 7.75 7.57
CA ARG A 156 -14.82 7.26 6.38
C ARG A 156 -14.08 8.35 5.61
N ARG A 157 -14.69 9.53 5.46
CA ARG A 157 -14.06 10.69 4.79
C ARG A 157 -12.86 11.19 5.58
N LEU A 158 -13.00 11.32 6.89
CA LEU A 158 -11.91 11.73 7.78
C LEU A 158 -10.78 10.71 7.81
N LEU A 159 -11.09 9.41 7.88
CA LEU A 159 -10.08 8.36 7.79
C LEU A 159 -9.30 8.44 6.47
N ARG A 160 -10.01 8.65 5.35
CA ARG A 160 -9.37 8.84 4.04
C ARG A 160 -8.48 10.08 4.01
N LEU A 161 -8.95 11.19 4.57
CA LEU A 161 -8.17 12.42 4.68
C LEU A 161 -6.90 12.18 5.51
N SER A 162 -7.01 11.53 6.68
CA SER A 162 -5.87 11.19 7.53
C SER A 162 -4.82 10.34 6.80
N CYS A 163 -5.24 9.44 5.90
CA CYS A 163 -4.31 8.67 5.07
C CYS A 163 -3.63 9.53 3.98
N LEU A 164 -4.34 10.50 3.42
CA LEU A 164 -3.86 11.35 2.32
C LEU A 164 -2.96 12.50 2.77
N LEU A 165 -3.09 12.99 4.00
CA LEU A 165 -2.25 14.07 4.55
C LEU A 165 -0.73 13.82 4.39
N PRO A 166 -0.18 12.63 4.74
CA PRO A 166 1.24 12.37 4.52
C PRO A 166 1.62 12.28 3.04
N PHE A 167 0.72 11.83 2.16
CA PHE A 167 0.93 11.93 0.71
C PHE A 167 1.03 13.39 0.27
N LEU A 168 0.12 14.26 0.73
CA LEU A 168 0.15 15.68 0.38
C LEU A 168 1.44 16.34 0.87
N TYR A 169 1.89 15.99 2.08
CA TYR A 169 3.20 16.43 2.57
C TYR A 169 4.33 16.05 1.60
N THR A 170 4.42 14.77 1.20
CA THR A 170 5.44 14.31 0.24
C THR A 170 5.28 14.99 -1.12
N PHE A 171 4.06 15.19 -1.60
CA PHE A 171 3.77 15.84 -2.87
C PHE A 171 4.35 17.27 -2.94
N PHE A 172 4.31 18.02 -1.84
CA PHE A 172 4.87 19.37 -1.77
C PHE A 172 6.35 19.42 -1.37
N SER A 173 6.90 18.32 -0.83
CA SER A 173 8.27 18.31 -0.27
C SER A 173 9.28 17.52 -1.09
N LEU A 174 8.85 16.72 -2.07
CA LEU A 174 9.72 15.83 -2.85
C LEU A 174 10.29 16.53 -4.10
N PRO A 175 11.62 16.74 -4.20
CA PRO A 175 12.24 17.32 -5.39
C PRO A 175 12.14 16.40 -6.61
N GLY A 176 11.95 16.97 -7.80
CA GLY A 176 11.84 16.22 -9.06
C GLY A 176 10.54 15.43 -9.24
N ALA A 177 9.62 15.50 -8.28
CA ALA A 177 8.31 14.84 -8.29
C ALA A 177 7.24 15.73 -7.62
N GLY A 178 5.98 15.30 -7.65
CA GLY A 178 4.87 16.03 -7.05
C GLY A 178 4.74 17.47 -7.58
N PHE A 179 4.57 18.41 -6.67
CA PHE A 179 4.49 19.83 -6.98
C PHE A 179 5.71 20.34 -7.75
N SER A 180 6.92 19.85 -7.40
CA SER A 180 8.15 20.32 -8.03
C SER A 180 8.31 19.88 -9.49
N TRP A 181 7.71 18.76 -9.86
CA TRP A 181 7.65 18.27 -11.24
C TRP A 181 6.62 19.05 -12.08
N LEU A 182 5.46 19.36 -11.50
CA LEU A 182 4.35 19.97 -12.24
C LEU A 182 4.52 21.49 -12.43
N MET A 183 5.28 22.15 -11.57
CA MET A 183 5.47 23.60 -11.60
C MET A 183 6.81 24.01 -12.20
N PRO A 184 6.84 25.02 -13.11
CA PRO A 184 8.09 25.58 -13.62
C PRO A 184 9.00 26.09 -12.51
N GLU A 185 10.31 25.92 -12.68
CA GLU A 185 11.32 26.40 -11.71
C GLU A 185 11.16 27.89 -11.42
N ALA A 186 10.92 28.70 -12.46
CA ALA A 186 10.75 30.16 -12.34
C ALA A 186 9.57 30.58 -11.44
N VAL A 187 8.56 29.72 -11.25
CA VAL A 187 7.45 29.96 -10.32
C VAL A 187 7.83 29.50 -8.91
N ARG A 188 8.50 28.35 -8.80
CA ARG A 188 8.86 27.75 -7.51
C ARG A 188 9.91 28.54 -6.74
N THR A 189 10.84 29.20 -7.45
CA THR A 189 11.90 30.00 -6.83
C THR A 189 11.44 31.39 -6.41
N GLN A 190 10.22 31.80 -6.76
CA GLN A 190 9.66 33.06 -6.27
C GLN A 190 9.57 32.99 -4.74
N PRO A 191 10.09 33.99 -3.99
CA PRO A 191 10.13 33.94 -2.53
C PRO A 191 8.77 33.68 -1.88
N ALA A 192 7.71 34.30 -2.40
CA ALA A 192 6.35 34.11 -1.90
C ALA A 192 5.84 32.67 -2.10
N MET A 193 6.10 32.07 -3.27
CA MET A 193 5.72 30.69 -3.57
C MET A 193 6.51 29.70 -2.70
N ALA A 194 7.84 29.88 -2.60
CA ALA A 194 8.69 29.05 -1.76
C ALA A 194 8.27 29.09 -0.29
N ALA A 195 7.94 30.28 0.23
CA ALA A 195 7.43 30.46 1.58
C ALA A 195 6.07 29.78 1.78
N ALA A 196 5.14 29.94 0.84
CA ALA A 196 3.82 29.31 0.89
C ALA A 196 3.90 27.78 0.88
N VAL A 197 4.72 27.20 -0.01
CA VAL A 197 4.95 25.74 -0.08
C VAL A 197 5.59 25.23 1.21
N THR A 198 6.58 25.94 1.75
CA THR A 198 7.24 25.57 3.01
C THR A 198 6.26 25.61 4.19
N ALA A 199 5.44 26.66 4.29
CA ALA A 199 4.41 26.77 5.32
C ALA A 199 3.36 25.66 5.21
N LEU A 200 2.87 25.40 3.99
CA LEU A 200 1.92 24.32 3.72
C LEU A 200 2.51 22.94 4.08
N ALA A 201 3.74 22.66 3.68
CA ALA A 201 4.43 21.42 4.05
C ALA A 201 4.60 21.31 5.57
N GLY A 202 4.89 22.41 6.28
CA GLY A 202 4.91 22.45 7.75
C GLY A 202 3.57 22.05 8.37
N ILE A 203 2.46 22.61 7.87
CA ILE A 203 1.11 22.28 8.33
C ILE A 203 0.77 20.81 8.06
N LEU A 204 1.02 20.33 6.83
CA LEU A 204 0.73 18.96 6.42
C LEU A 204 1.53 17.94 7.23
N ARG A 205 2.78 18.26 7.60
CA ARG A 205 3.62 17.44 8.47
C ARG A 205 2.97 17.21 9.83
N VAL A 206 2.51 18.28 10.50
CA VAL A 206 1.84 18.19 11.80
C VAL A 206 0.48 17.47 11.65
N ALA A 207 -0.30 17.84 10.63
CA ALA A 207 -1.61 17.27 10.38
C ALA A 207 -1.55 15.75 10.12
N SER A 208 -0.49 15.25 9.48
CA SER A 208 -0.28 13.82 9.19
C SER A 208 -0.27 12.94 10.45
N PHE A 209 0.11 13.49 11.60
CA PHE A 209 0.10 12.79 12.88
C PHE A 209 -1.08 13.19 13.77
N ALA A 210 -1.44 14.48 13.80
CA ALA A 210 -2.52 14.97 14.64
C ALA A 210 -3.90 14.45 14.18
N ALA A 211 -4.17 14.41 12.87
CA ALA A 211 -5.47 14.00 12.33
C ALA A 211 -5.86 12.54 12.63
N PRO A 212 -5.00 11.51 12.42
CA PRO A 212 -5.38 10.14 12.77
C PRO A 212 -5.59 9.95 14.29
N VAL A 213 -4.82 10.62 15.13
CA VAL A 213 -4.98 10.58 16.60
C VAL A 213 -6.27 11.27 17.03
N ALA A 214 -6.56 12.46 16.50
CA ALA A 214 -7.81 13.17 16.76
C ALA A 214 -9.03 12.36 16.29
N LEU A 215 -8.93 11.72 15.12
CA LEU A 215 -9.98 10.82 14.62
C LEU A 215 -10.17 9.62 15.56
N PHE A 216 -9.09 9.02 16.05
CA PHE A 216 -9.16 7.92 17.00
C PHE A 216 -9.97 8.31 18.24
N PHE A 217 -9.59 9.39 18.93
CA PHE A 217 -10.30 9.85 20.13
C PHE A 217 -11.76 10.27 19.84
N ARG A 218 -12.01 10.92 18.70
CA ARG A 218 -13.37 11.23 18.26
C ARG A 218 -14.23 9.97 18.11
N GLN A 219 -13.67 8.87 17.62
CA GLN A 219 -14.40 7.62 17.39
C GLN A 219 -14.55 6.77 18.66
N GLN A 220 -13.71 6.99 19.68
CA GLN A 220 -13.91 6.37 20.99
C GLN A 220 -15.02 7.05 21.82
N THR A 221 -15.49 8.23 21.41
CA THR A 221 -16.48 9.02 22.16
C THR A 221 -17.85 9.07 21.46
N GLY A 222 -18.93 9.20 22.25
CA GLY A 222 -20.27 9.50 21.73
C GLY A 222 -20.97 8.33 21.02
N GLY A 223 -20.74 7.09 21.46
CA GLY A 223 -21.46 5.91 20.95
C GLY A 223 -21.15 5.54 19.49
N ARG A 224 -20.07 6.08 18.92
CA ARG A 224 -19.66 5.84 17.53
C ARG A 224 -19.03 4.45 17.34
N ALA A 225 -18.88 4.05 16.09
CA ALA A 225 -18.11 2.86 15.76
C ALA A 225 -16.62 3.13 16.06
N ALA A 226 -16.04 2.32 16.95
CA ALA A 226 -14.65 2.45 17.36
C ALA A 226 -13.70 2.31 16.16
N LEU A 227 -12.61 3.08 16.17
CA LEU A 227 -11.46 2.88 15.27
C LEU A 227 -10.56 1.81 15.88
N PRO A 228 -10.40 0.64 15.23
CA PRO A 228 -9.50 -0.38 15.73
C PRO A 228 -8.07 0.14 15.81
N LEU A 229 -7.34 -0.27 16.86
CA LEU A 229 -5.95 0.13 17.07
C LEU A 229 -5.06 -0.27 15.89
N ILE A 230 -5.30 -1.43 15.27
CA ILE A 230 -4.58 -1.83 14.06
C ILE A 230 -4.86 -0.92 12.85
N SER A 231 -6.08 -0.39 12.72
CA SER A 231 -6.40 0.61 11.69
C SER A 231 -5.63 1.91 11.95
N LEU A 232 -5.56 2.36 13.21
CA LEU A 232 -4.74 3.52 13.59
C LEU A 232 -3.26 3.26 13.27
N LEU A 233 -2.74 2.08 13.62
CA LEU A 233 -1.35 1.70 13.36
C LEU A 233 -1.01 1.71 11.87
N ALA A 234 -1.89 1.22 10.99
CA ALA A 234 -1.69 1.27 9.55
C ALA A 234 -1.61 2.72 9.03
N VAL A 235 -2.48 3.61 9.51
CA VAL A 235 -2.48 5.03 9.11
C VAL A 235 -1.25 5.76 9.64
N VAL A 236 -0.87 5.51 10.90
CA VAL A 236 0.32 6.11 11.51
C VAL A 236 1.60 5.59 10.87
N SER A 237 1.69 4.29 10.53
CA SER A 237 2.83 3.74 9.80
C SER A 237 3.02 4.44 8.46
N ASN A 238 1.96 4.68 7.70
CA ASN A 238 2.00 5.45 6.46
C ASN A 238 2.50 6.89 6.68
N ALA A 239 2.08 7.56 7.76
CA ALA A 239 2.61 8.88 8.11
C ALA A 239 4.10 8.84 8.47
N ILE A 240 4.52 7.83 9.25
CA ILE A 240 5.93 7.61 9.62
C ILE A 240 6.79 7.36 8.37
N TRP A 241 6.33 6.58 7.40
CA TRP A 241 7.07 6.31 6.19
C TRP A 241 7.30 7.57 5.34
N LEU A 242 6.26 8.37 5.16
CA LEU A 242 6.25 9.46 4.20
C LEU A 242 6.76 10.80 4.77
N VAL A 243 6.73 10.97 6.09
CA VAL A 243 7.05 12.23 6.75
C VAL A 243 8.48 12.25 7.33
N PRO A 244 8.80 11.53 8.42
CA PRO A 244 10.15 11.56 9.00
C PRO A 244 11.16 10.72 8.21
N PHE A 245 10.75 9.60 7.61
CA PHE A 245 11.69 8.71 6.90
C PHE A 245 11.84 9.06 5.43
N GLY A 246 10.78 9.58 4.80
CA GLY A 246 10.82 10.26 3.50
C GLY A 246 11.61 9.55 2.39
N TYR A 247 11.96 10.31 1.36
CA TYR A 247 12.77 9.83 0.22
C TYR A 247 14.27 10.15 0.41
N GLN A 248 14.71 10.43 1.65
CA GLN A 248 16.01 11.06 1.90
C GLN A 248 17.20 10.09 1.89
N ILE A 249 16.99 8.84 2.30
CA ILE A 249 18.05 7.81 2.36
C ILE A 249 17.61 6.61 1.50
N PRO A 250 18.39 6.18 0.49
CA PRO A 250 18.02 5.07 -0.39
C PRO A 250 17.66 3.77 0.34
N LEU A 251 18.39 3.43 1.41
CA LEU A 251 18.10 2.22 2.19
C LEU A 251 16.76 2.30 2.93
N VAL A 252 16.47 3.46 3.53
CA VAL A 252 15.19 3.75 4.21
C VAL A 252 14.03 3.69 3.22
N MET A 253 14.20 4.33 2.07
CA MET A 253 13.28 4.29 0.94
C MET A 253 12.91 2.87 0.52
N ILE A 254 13.93 2.05 0.27
CA ILE A 254 13.73 0.66 -0.17
C ILE A 254 13.03 -0.13 0.95
N THR A 255 13.40 0.12 2.20
CA THR A 255 12.78 -0.54 3.35
C THR A 255 11.28 -0.19 3.47
N VAL A 256 10.91 1.08 3.25
CA VAL A 256 9.49 1.49 3.15
C VAL A 256 8.78 0.71 2.04
N THR A 257 9.36 0.63 0.84
CA THR A 257 8.74 -0.11 -0.27
C THR A 257 8.58 -1.60 0.02
N VAL A 258 9.56 -2.21 0.69
CA VAL A 258 9.49 -3.61 1.13
C VAL A 258 8.34 -3.82 2.11
N PHE A 259 8.21 -2.99 3.13
CA PHE A 259 7.13 -3.15 4.11
C PHE A 259 5.74 -2.84 3.54
N HIS A 260 5.64 -1.84 2.64
CA HIS A 260 4.43 -1.61 1.85
C HIS A 260 4.05 -2.86 1.05
N GLY A 261 5.02 -3.48 0.36
CA GLY A 261 4.79 -4.69 -0.41
C GLY A 261 4.41 -5.90 0.46
N LEU A 262 5.00 -6.03 1.66
CA LEU A 262 4.64 -7.09 2.61
C LEU A 262 3.21 -6.96 3.14
N GLN A 263 2.75 -5.73 3.46
CA GLN A 263 1.36 -5.48 3.84
C GLN A 263 0.39 -5.96 2.76
N TYR A 264 0.67 -5.57 1.51
CA TYR A 264 -0.14 -5.98 0.38
C TYR A 264 -0.13 -7.49 0.18
N LEU A 265 1.06 -8.10 0.15
CA LEU A 265 1.24 -9.54 -0.06
C LEU A 265 0.46 -10.33 0.99
N ALA A 266 0.51 -9.91 2.25
CA ALA A 266 -0.28 -10.53 3.31
C ALA A 266 -1.78 -10.49 2.98
N ILE A 267 -2.34 -9.31 2.67
CA ILE A 267 -3.76 -9.17 2.35
C ILE A 267 -4.16 -9.96 1.10
N VAL A 268 -3.43 -9.82 -0.02
CA VAL A 268 -3.79 -10.50 -1.27
C VAL A 268 -3.68 -12.02 -1.14
N MET A 269 -2.69 -12.54 -0.40
CA MET A 269 -2.59 -13.97 -0.12
C MET A 269 -3.75 -14.47 0.74
N ILE A 270 -4.11 -13.75 1.81
CA ILE A 270 -5.26 -14.10 2.65
C ILE A 270 -6.55 -14.19 1.81
N VAL A 271 -6.78 -13.20 0.95
CA VAL A 271 -7.94 -13.18 0.05
C VAL A 271 -7.89 -14.34 -0.94
N HIS A 272 -6.75 -14.55 -1.61
CA HIS A 272 -6.58 -15.61 -2.59
C HIS A 272 -6.80 -17.00 -1.99
N VAL A 273 -6.18 -17.28 -0.85
CA VAL A 273 -6.32 -18.55 -0.15
C VAL A 273 -7.77 -18.78 0.26
N LYS A 274 -8.44 -17.79 0.88
CA LYS A 274 -9.84 -17.91 1.29
C LYS A 274 -10.79 -18.19 0.12
N GLU A 275 -10.56 -17.61 -1.04
CA GLU A 275 -11.38 -17.88 -2.22
C GLU A 275 -11.17 -19.31 -2.74
N ARG A 276 -9.90 -19.77 -2.78
CA ARG A 276 -9.57 -21.11 -3.26
C ARG A 276 -10.04 -22.21 -2.31
N THR A 277 -9.94 -22.00 -1.00
CA THR A 277 -10.42 -22.96 0.00
C THR A 277 -11.95 -22.99 0.12
N ARG A 278 -12.65 -21.92 -0.26
CA ARG A 278 -14.12 -21.95 -0.38
C ARG A 278 -14.59 -22.64 -1.65
N ALA A 279 -13.83 -22.54 -2.73
CA ALA A 279 -14.14 -23.20 -3.99
C ALA A 279 -13.83 -24.72 -3.99
N GLY A 280 -13.13 -25.23 -2.98
CA GLY A 280 -12.86 -26.66 -2.83
C GLY A 280 -12.08 -27.01 -1.56
N ASN A 281 -12.08 -28.29 -1.18
CA ASN A 281 -11.43 -28.79 0.04
C ASN A 281 -9.91 -28.97 -0.12
N VAL A 282 -9.20 -27.88 -0.42
CA VAL A 282 -7.74 -27.88 -0.60
C VAL A 282 -7.06 -27.30 0.63
N ALA A 283 -5.98 -27.93 1.11
CA ALA A 283 -5.18 -27.40 2.21
C ALA A 283 -4.64 -26.00 1.87
N ALA A 284 -4.83 -25.04 2.78
CA ALA A 284 -4.57 -23.60 2.58
C ALA A 284 -3.14 -23.26 2.09
N TRP A 285 -2.13 -24.06 2.45
CA TRP A 285 -0.75 -23.84 2.05
C TRP A 285 -0.52 -24.03 0.54
N ARG A 286 -1.29 -24.90 -0.12
CA ARG A 286 -1.13 -25.21 -1.56
C ARG A 286 -1.45 -23.99 -2.45
N PRO A 287 -2.64 -23.36 -2.36
CA PRO A 287 -2.93 -22.16 -3.14
C PRO A 287 -2.03 -20.99 -2.73
N ALA A 288 -1.59 -20.90 -1.46
CA ALA A 288 -0.63 -19.88 -1.04
C ALA A 288 0.73 -20.04 -1.73
N ALA A 289 1.32 -21.24 -1.69
CA ALA A 289 2.61 -21.54 -2.30
C ALA A 289 2.56 -21.40 -3.82
N ALA A 290 1.50 -21.88 -4.47
CA ALA A 290 1.33 -21.74 -5.91
C ALA A 290 1.21 -20.26 -6.34
N PHE A 291 0.40 -19.46 -5.62
CA PHE A 291 0.25 -18.04 -5.90
C PHE A 291 1.57 -17.29 -5.71
N TYR A 292 2.24 -17.48 -4.57
CA TYR A 292 3.50 -16.81 -4.27
C TYR A 292 4.63 -17.26 -5.20
N GLY A 293 4.72 -18.55 -5.54
CA GLY A 293 5.65 -19.07 -6.53
C GLY A 293 5.46 -18.44 -7.91
N ALA A 294 4.21 -18.29 -8.37
CA ALA A 294 3.91 -17.57 -9.61
C ALA A 294 4.33 -16.09 -9.54
N CYS A 295 4.16 -15.44 -8.40
CA CYS A 295 4.63 -14.07 -8.18
C CYS A 295 6.15 -13.97 -8.28
N LEU A 296 6.90 -14.90 -7.69
CA LEU A 296 8.37 -14.92 -7.76
C LEU A 296 8.88 -15.15 -9.19
N VAL A 297 8.27 -16.09 -9.93
CA VAL A 297 8.61 -16.34 -11.33
C VAL A 297 8.37 -15.08 -12.15
N LEU A 298 7.18 -14.48 -12.06
CA LEU A 298 6.86 -13.27 -12.81
C LEU A 298 7.75 -12.08 -12.39
N ALA A 299 8.04 -11.93 -11.10
CA ALA A 299 8.97 -10.92 -10.60
C ALA A 299 10.37 -11.09 -11.20
N TYR A 300 10.86 -12.32 -11.32
CA TYR A 300 12.16 -12.59 -11.93
C TYR A 300 12.18 -12.20 -13.41
N LEU A 301 11.14 -12.55 -14.16
CA LEU A 301 11.01 -12.15 -15.55
C LEU A 301 11.00 -10.63 -15.71
N LEU A 302 10.20 -9.92 -14.91
CA LEU A 302 9.99 -8.49 -15.03
C LEU A 302 11.17 -7.64 -14.53
N PHE A 303 11.76 -7.98 -13.37
CA PHE A 303 12.78 -7.14 -12.72
C PHE A 303 14.21 -7.60 -12.98
N HIS A 304 14.43 -8.85 -13.42
CA HIS A 304 15.77 -9.39 -13.65
C HIS A 304 16.08 -9.65 -15.12
N LEU A 305 15.17 -10.30 -15.86
CA LEU A 305 15.42 -10.62 -17.28
C LEU A 305 15.09 -9.45 -18.21
N TRP A 306 13.98 -8.76 -17.99
CA TRP A 306 13.55 -7.68 -18.88
C TRP A 306 14.55 -6.52 -19.00
N PRO A 307 15.19 -6.03 -17.92
CA PRO A 307 16.25 -5.02 -18.05
C PRO A 307 17.43 -5.49 -18.90
N LYS A 308 17.79 -6.78 -18.82
CA LYS A 308 18.89 -7.35 -19.63
C LYS A 308 18.56 -7.37 -21.12
N ALA A 309 17.29 -7.55 -21.50
CA ALA A 309 16.88 -7.48 -22.90
C ALA A 309 17.18 -6.09 -23.51
N TYR A 310 16.96 -5.01 -22.76
CA TYR A 310 17.33 -3.66 -23.21
C TYR A 310 18.84 -3.42 -23.19
N VAL A 311 19.57 -4.03 -22.26
CA VAL A 311 21.05 -4.01 -22.31
C VAL A 311 21.56 -4.69 -23.58
N LEU A 312 21.00 -5.82 -23.97
CA LEU A 312 21.33 -6.49 -25.23
C LEU A 312 20.97 -5.64 -26.45
N ALA A 313 19.96 -4.77 -26.35
CA ALA A 313 19.60 -3.80 -27.37
C ALA A 313 20.47 -2.51 -27.37
N GLY A 314 21.50 -2.43 -26.52
CA GLY A 314 22.47 -1.34 -26.49
C GLY A 314 22.20 -0.24 -25.45
N PHE A 315 21.20 -0.38 -24.58
CA PHE A 315 20.91 0.60 -23.52
C PHE A 315 21.72 0.31 -22.24
N SER A 316 21.97 1.35 -21.43
CA SER A 316 22.64 1.14 -20.13
C SER A 316 21.74 0.38 -19.15
N TYR A 317 22.34 -0.44 -18.29
CA TYR A 317 21.59 -1.20 -17.27
C TYR A 317 20.85 -0.26 -16.29
N ALA A 318 21.50 0.80 -15.84
CA ALA A 318 20.93 1.74 -14.88
C ALA A 318 19.66 2.43 -15.44
N GLN A 319 19.73 2.94 -16.67
CA GLN A 319 18.59 3.54 -17.36
C GLN A 319 17.47 2.52 -17.58
N SER A 320 17.81 1.34 -18.10
CA SER A 320 16.85 0.27 -18.38
C SER A 320 16.11 -0.14 -17.12
N TYR A 321 16.85 -0.42 -16.04
CA TYR A 321 16.28 -0.82 -14.76
C TYR A 321 15.37 0.26 -14.17
N LEU A 322 15.80 1.52 -14.13
CA LEU A 322 15.02 2.62 -13.56
C LEU A 322 13.70 2.85 -14.31
N LEU A 323 13.72 2.86 -15.65
CA LEU A 323 12.52 3.08 -16.46
C LEU A 323 11.57 1.87 -16.42
N ILE A 324 12.10 0.64 -16.41
CA ILE A 324 11.30 -0.58 -16.24
C ILE A 324 10.63 -0.60 -14.86
N VAL A 325 11.37 -0.30 -13.79
CA VAL A 325 10.78 -0.21 -12.45
C VAL A 325 9.68 0.86 -12.43
N SER A 326 9.92 2.02 -13.05
CA SER A 326 8.94 3.11 -13.09
C SER A 326 7.66 2.71 -13.81
N VAL A 327 7.75 2.08 -14.99
CA VAL A 327 6.57 1.66 -15.75
C VAL A 327 5.82 0.52 -15.07
N ILE A 328 6.53 -0.44 -14.46
CA ILE A 328 5.90 -1.53 -13.69
C ILE A 328 5.13 -0.95 -12.51
N ASN A 329 5.70 0.01 -11.79
CA ASN A 329 5.02 0.68 -10.68
C ASN A 329 3.75 1.39 -11.13
N VAL A 330 3.83 2.19 -12.20
CA VAL A 330 2.66 2.91 -12.76
C VAL A 330 1.57 1.91 -13.19
N HIS A 331 1.94 0.85 -13.90
CA HIS A 331 1.03 -0.23 -14.28
C HIS A 331 0.38 -0.87 -13.03
N HIS A 332 1.19 -1.21 -12.03
CA HIS A 332 0.73 -1.81 -10.78
C HIS A 332 -0.27 -0.91 -10.04
N PHE A 333 0.00 0.40 -9.92
CA PHE A 333 -0.92 1.35 -9.28
C PHE A 333 -2.29 1.37 -9.96
N ILE A 334 -2.31 1.34 -11.29
CA ILE A 334 -3.54 1.28 -12.06
C ILE A 334 -4.25 -0.05 -11.79
N VAL A 335 -3.57 -1.19 -11.95
CA VAL A 335 -4.18 -2.51 -11.76
C VAL A 335 -4.78 -2.66 -10.36
N ASP A 336 -4.06 -2.26 -9.32
CA ASP A 336 -4.54 -2.33 -7.95
C ASP A 336 -5.77 -1.47 -7.70
N ALA A 337 -5.81 -0.25 -8.23
CA ALA A 337 -6.96 0.63 -8.10
C ALA A 337 -8.26 0.03 -8.66
N TYR A 338 -8.15 -0.90 -9.61
CA TYR A 338 -9.30 -1.61 -10.19
C TYR A 338 -9.59 -2.94 -9.50
N ILE A 339 -8.58 -3.75 -9.17
CA ILE A 339 -8.80 -5.04 -8.47
C ILE A 339 -9.49 -4.80 -7.12
N TRP A 340 -9.08 -3.75 -6.40
CA TRP A 340 -9.57 -3.45 -5.05
C TRP A 340 -10.75 -2.47 -5.02
N ARG A 341 -11.32 -2.10 -6.18
CA ARG A 341 -12.43 -1.14 -6.25
C ARG A 341 -13.70 -1.75 -5.61
N LEU A 342 -13.91 -1.39 -4.34
CA LEU A 342 -14.93 -1.82 -3.36
C LEU A 342 -16.40 -1.87 -3.82
N ARG A 343 -16.75 -1.40 -5.03
CA ARG A 343 -18.14 -1.29 -5.47
C ARG A 343 -18.69 -2.50 -6.23
N ARG A 344 -17.90 -3.54 -6.50
CA ARG A 344 -18.34 -4.66 -7.35
C ARG A 344 -17.83 -6.05 -6.99
N ASP A 345 -17.11 -6.25 -5.89
CA ASP A 345 -16.57 -7.58 -5.57
C ASP A 345 -17.24 -8.22 -4.34
N PRO A 346 -18.09 -9.25 -4.53
CA PRO A 346 -18.62 -10.08 -3.44
C PRO A 346 -17.53 -10.62 -2.52
N SER A 347 -16.30 -10.81 -3.02
CA SER A 347 -15.14 -11.26 -2.24
C SER A 347 -14.82 -10.37 -1.04
N TYR A 348 -15.09 -9.06 -1.10
CA TYR A 348 -14.85 -8.16 0.04
C TYR A 348 -15.84 -8.40 1.17
N ALA A 349 -17.13 -8.59 0.85
CA ALA A 349 -18.13 -9.02 1.82
C ALA A 349 -17.80 -10.41 2.38
N ALA A 350 -17.24 -11.28 1.53
CA ALA A 350 -16.82 -12.63 1.91
C ALA A 350 -15.61 -12.63 2.87
N VAL A 351 -14.68 -11.68 2.76
CA VAL A 351 -13.48 -11.56 3.61
C VAL A 351 -13.77 -10.79 4.90
N ALA A 352 -14.65 -9.78 4.84
CA ALA A 352 -15.14 -9.06 6.01
C ALA A 352 -16.18 -9.86 6.81
N GLY A 353 -16.91 -10.79 6.17
CA GLY A 353 -18.12 -11.42 6.69
C GLY A 353 -18.00 -12.81 7.30
N SER A 354 -16.85 -13.50 7.26
CA SER A 354 -16.74 -14.80 7.95
C SER A 354 -16.16 -14.63 9.35
N ALA A 355 -17.05 -14.61 10.34
CA ALA A 355 -16.79 -15.35 11.57
C ALA A 355 -16.63 -16.82 11.16
N SER A 356 -15.47 -17.41 11.43
CA SER A 356 -15.49 -18.83 11.77
C SER A 356 -15.92 -18.89 13.24
N PRO A 357 -16.84 -19.80 13.61
CA PRO A 357 -17.25 -20.00 14.99
C PRO A 357 -16.06 -20.28 15.92
#